data_AF-A0A447RZA6-F1
#
_entry.id   AF-A0A447RZA6-F1
#
_cell.length_a   1.000
_cell.length_b   1.000
_cell.length_c   1.000
_cell.angle_alpha   90.00
_cell.angle_beta   90.00
_cell.angle_gamma   90.00
#
_symmetry.space_group_name_H-M   'P 1'
#
loop_
_entity.id
_entity.type
_entity.pdbx_description
1 polymer ?
#
loop_
_entity_poly.entity_id
_entity_poly.type
_entity_poly.pdbx_seq_one_letter_code
_entity_poly.pdbx_strand_id
1 'polypeptide(L)' 'MDTGDRIRLAGEGEAGEHGAPAGDLYVQVQVKQHAIFEREGNNLYCEVPINFTMAALGGGDRGPNARRPR' A
#
# COMPACT_ATOMS: atom_id res chain seq x y z
N MET A 1 -5.73 2.51 4.45
CA MET A 1 -6.07 2.53 3.03
C MET A 1 -5.44 1.33 2.37
N ASP A 2 -6.26 0.57 1.66
CA ASP A 2 -5.90 -0.69 1.02
C ASP A 2 -6.18 -0.61 -0.49
N THR A 3 -5.58 -1.52 -1.26
CA THR A 3 -5.84 -1.60 -2.70
C THR A 3 -7.33 -1.82 -2.93
N GLY A 4 -7.96 -0.92 -3.68
CA GLY A 4 -9.38 -0.98 -3.97
C GLY A 4 -10.22 0.09 -3.27
N ASP A 5 -9.66 0.84 -2.33
CA ASP A 5 -10.32 2.00 -1.73
C ASP A 5 -10.72 3.01 -2.82
N ARG A 6 -11.96 3.50 -2.74
CA ARG A 6 -12.53 4.44 -3.71
C ARG A 6 -12.80 5.78 -3.04
N ILE A 7 -12.30 6.84 -3.65
CA ILE A 7 -12.58 8.22 -3.26
C ILE A 7 -13.45 8.84 -4.35
N ARG A 8 -14.58 9.42 -3.95
CA ARG A 8 -15.48 10.17 -4.83
C ARG A 8 -15.21 11.66 -4.66
N LEU A 9 -14.92 12.34 -5.75
CA LEU A 9 -14.77 13.80 -5.82
C LEU A 9 -15.96 14.34 -6.61
N ALA A 10 -16.88 15.01 -5.91
CA ALA A 10 -18.12 15.50 -6.52
C ALA A 10 -17.86 16.74 -7.37
N GLY A 11 -18.35 16.74 -8.62
CA GLY A 11 -18.18 17.87 -9.54
C GLY A 11 -16.77 18.04 -10.13
N GLU A 12 -15.86 17.10 -9.86
CA GLU A 12 -14.50 17.06 -10.43
C GLU A 12 -14.39 16.06 -11.60
N GLY A 13 -15.53 15.50 -12.05
CA GLY A 13 -15.61 14.66 -13.24
C GLY A 13 -15.62 15.48 -14.52
N GLU A 14 -15.85 14.80 -15.64
CA GLU A 14 -15.89 15.45 -16.95
C GLU A 14 -16.97 16.55 -17.02
N ALA A 15 -16.68 17.59 -17.80
CA ALA A 15 -17.60 18.70 -18.01
C ALA A 15 -18.90 18.20 -18.69
N GLY A 16 -20.04 18.64 -18.17
CA GLY A 16 -21.34 18.31 -18.75
C GLY A 16 -21.59 19.02 -20.08
N GLU A 17 -22.30 18.37 -20.99
CA GLU A 17 -22.71 18.99 -22.26
C GLU A 17 -23.69 20.17 -22.02
N HIS A 18 -23.66 21.18 -22.90
CA HIS A 18 -24.59 22.31 -22.89
C HIS A 18 -24.71 23.08 -21.56
N GLY A 19 -23.61 23.20 -20.81
CA GLY A 19 -23.59 23.93 -19.53
C GLY A 19 -24.15 23.13 -18.35
N ALA A 20 -24.34 21.82 -18.52
CA ALA A 20 -24.65 20.92 -17.42
C ALA A 20 -23.48 20.86 -16.41
N PRO A 21 -23.77 20.61 -15.12
CA PRO A 21 -22.73 20.43 -14.09
C PRO A 21 -21.77 19.30 -14.45
N ALA A 22 -20.51 19.44 -14.02
CA ALA A 22 -19.52 18.38 -14.14
C ALA A 22 -19.94 17.12 -13.36
N GLY A 23 -19.56 15.96 -13.88
CA GLY A 23 -19.82 14.67 -13.24
C GLY A 23 -18.98 14.45 -11.96
N ASP A 24 -19.02 13.23 -11.44
CA ASP A 24 -18.18 12.84 -10.31
C ASP A 24 -16.92 12.11 -10.79
N LEU A 25 -15.78 12.40 -10.15
CA LEU A 25 -14.53 11.68 -10.37
C LEU A 25 -14.35 10.59 -9.30
N TYR A 26 -14.13 9.35 -9.74
CA TYR A 26 -13.82 8.22 -8.87
C TYR A 26 -12.33 7.88 -8.96
N VAL A 27 -11.62 8.02 -7.85
CA VAL A 27 -10.21 7.63 -7.72
C VAL A 27 -10.14 6.29 -7.00
N GLN A 28 -9.50 5.29 -7.61
CA GLN A 28 -9.21 4.01 -6.98
C GLN A 28 -7.75 3.97 -6.54
N VAL A 29 -7.52 3.70 -5.25
CA VAL A 29 -6.17 3.54 -4.71
C VAL A 29 -5.63 2.16 -5.10
N GLN A 30 -4.46 2.14 -5.75
CA GLN A 30 -3.68 0.92 -5.97
C GLN A 30 -2.39 1.01 -5.17
N VAL A 31 -2.22 0.11 -4.20
CA VAL A 31 -0.98 0.02 -3.43
C VAL A 31 0.03 -0.77 -4.26
N LYS A 32 1.16 -0.14 -4.59
CA LYS A 32 2.25 -0.80 -5.32
C LYS A 32 2.95 -1.82 -4.41
N GLN A 33 3.22 -3.01 -4.95
CA GLN A 33 3.98 -4.04 -4.25
C GLN A 33 5.38 -3.52 -3.88
N HIS A 34 5.78 -3.73 -2.63
CA HIS A 34 7.11 -3.37 -2.14
C HIS A 34 8.04 -4.58 -2.24
N ALA A 35 9.29 -4.38 -2.67
CA ALA A 35 10.23 -5.47 -2.95
C ALA A 35 10.65 -6.31 -1.72
N ILE A 36 10.42 -5.77 -0.52
CA ILE A 36 10.88 -6.35 0.76
C ILE A 36 9.70 -6.61 1.70
N PHE A 37 8.59 -5.89 1.52
CA PHE A 37 7.48 -5.89 2.47
C PHE A 37 6.19 -6.30 1.78
N GLU A 38 5.51 -7.26 2.36
CA GLU A 38 4.15 -7.63 2.01
C GLU A 38 3.21 -7.14 3.11
N ARG A 39 2.08 -6.53 2.73
CA ARG A 39 1.11 -5.99 3.68
C ARG A 39 -0.17 -6.80 3.62
N GLU A 40 -0.56 -7.38 4.75
CA GLU A 40 -1.85 -8.05 4.93
C GLU A 40 -2.62 -7.32 6.03
N GLY A 41 -3.63 -6.56 5.64
CA GLY A 41 -4.39 -5.68 6.54
C GLY A 41 -3.48 -4.68 7.26
N ASN A 42 -3.31 -4.86 8.57
CA ASN A 42 -2.48 -4.00 9.43
C ASN A 42 -1.08 -4.57 9.71
N ASN A 43 -0.78 -5.76 9.21
CA ASN A 43 0.49 -6.44 9.43
C ASN A 43 1.43 -6.26 8.23
N LEU A 44 2.73 -6.20 8.50
CA LEU A 44 3.78 -6.16 7.49
C LEU A 44 4.68 -7.39 7.67
N TYR A 45 4.83 -8.17 6.61
CA TYR A 45 5.71 -9.32 6.54
C TYR A 45 6.93 -9.00 5.69
N CYS A 46 8.07 -9.60 6.04
CA CYS A 46 9.28 -9.60 5.24
C CYS A 46 10.01 -10.92 5.45
N GLU A 47 10.63 -11.44 4.40
CA GLU A 47 11.51 -12.60 4.49
C GLU A 47 12.93 -12.14 4.81
N VAL A 48 13.52 -12.67 5.89
CA VAL A 48 14.91 -12.41 6.25
C VAL A 48 15.68 -13.73 6.10
N PRO A 49 16.61 -13.83 5.14
CA PRO A 49 17.40 -15.05 4.98
C PRO A 49 18.36 -15.21 6.17
N ILE A 50 18.25 -16.31 6.90
CA ILE A 50 19.15 -16.66 8.01
C ILE A 50 19.96 -17.91 7.67
N ASN A 51 21.22 -17.98 8.11
CA ASN A 51 22.02 -19.19 8.01
C ASN A 51 21.66 -20.18 9.14
N PHE A 52 21.92 -21.47 8.91
CA PHE A 52 21.53 -22.53 9.85
C PHE A 52 22.18 -22.37 11.23
N THR A 53 23.42 -21.89 11.29
CA THR A 53 24.13 -21.66 12.56
C THR A 53 23.50 -20.53 13.38
N MET A 54 23.02 -19.45 12.75
CA MET A 54 22.26 -18.39 13.42
C MET A 54 20.90 -18.88 13.92
N ALA A 55 20.20 -19.72 13.14
CA ALA A 55 18.95 -20.33 13.56
C ALA A 55 19.13 -21.28 14.77
N ALA A 56 20.23 -22.04 14.81
CA ALA A 56 20.51 -23.04 15.84
C ALA A 56 21.12 -22.46 17.13
N LEU A 57 21.98 -21.44 17.04
CA LEU A 57 22.74 -20.91 18.18
C LEU A 57 22.18 -19.61 18.75
N GLY A 58 21.22 -18.98 18.06
CA GLY A 58 20.72 -17.66 18.42
C GLY A 58 21.73 -16.58 18.06
N GLY A 59 21.52 -15.95 16.90
CA GLY A 59 22.20 -14.73 16.47
C GLY A 59 21.18 -13.82 15.79
N GLY A 60 21.14 -12.56 16.20
CA GLY A 60 20.18 -11.60 15.65
C GLY A 60 20.77 -10.87 14.45
N ASP A 61 20.18 -11.06 13.28
CA ASP A 61 20.35 -10.13 12.16
C ASP A 61 19.31 -9.00 12.29
N ARG A 62 19.73 -7.75 12.08
CA ARG A 62 18.82 -6.60 12.17
C ARG A 62 18.02 -6.52 10.88
N GLY A 63 16.87 -7.21 10.87
CA GLY A 63 15.93 -7.19 9.75
C GLY A 63 15.48 -5.78 9.35
N PRO A 64 14.96 -5.62 8.12
CA PRO A 64 14.58 -4.32 7.59
C PRO A 64 13.46 -3.69 8.42
N ASN A 65 13.58 -2.40 8.71
CA ASN A 65 12.56 -1.68 9.47
C ASN A 65 11.49 -1.08 8.54
N ALA A 66 10.24 -1.45 8.75
CA ALA A 66 9.14 -0.77 8.08
C ALA A 66 9.00 0.65 8.65
N ARG A 67 9.31 1.68 7.86
CA ARG A 67 8.95 3.05 8.21
C ARG A 67 7.47 3.24 7.89
N ARG A 68 6.68 3.68 8.87
CA ARG A 68 5.27 4.06 8.66
C ARG A 68 5.22 5.09 7.51
N PRO A 69 4.48 4.83 6.42
CA PRO A 69 4.20 5.87 5.44
C PRO A 69 3.31 6.94 6.11
N ARG A 70 3.58 8.21 5.82
CA ARG A 70 2.76 9.35 6.26
C ARG A 70 1.41 9.33 5.55
#